data_AF-A0AAW6QB79-F1
#
_entry.id   AF-A0AAW6QB79-F1
#
_cell.length_a   1.000
_cell.length_b   1.000
_cell.length_c   1.000
_cell.angle_alpha   90.00
_cell.angle_beta   90.00
_cell.angle_gamma   90.00
#
_symmetry.space_group_name_H-M   'P 1'
#
loop_
_entity.id
_entity.type
_entity.pdbx_description
1 polymer ?
#
loop_
_entity_poly.entity_id
_entity_poly.type
_entity_poly.pdbx_seq_one_letter_code
_entity_poly.pdbx_strand_id
1 'polypeptide(L)'
;MSKPNIYKTLKYSIRQCGDDEIEIRNSFFDGYSRGFIRLLFIGIFCMSWYQNAKYNKPPFSYEVSAIKEDFVWAFNPDKEISPLYEKSKKIHSDPEYQRMFPNDKLRSYEEYRKSYIEKFKVERIRAYLHPIWMLFLLFLFFLPRPRGIRVNRKKWIIYAPILNGTYRVAFVPKEGDPLGGVVYSCYGTHPLGSEYLYS
;
A
#
# COMPACT_ATOMS: atom_id res chain seq x y z
N MET A 1 -44.70 -12.52 -10.40
CA MET A 1 -43.45 -11.98 -9.83
C MET A 1 -42.32 -12.28 -10.81
N SER A 2 -41.86 -11.28 -11.57
CA SER A 2 -40.75 -11.47 -12.52
C SER A 2 -39.47 -11.73 -11.73
N LYS A 3 -38.72 -12.78 -12.08
CA LYS A 3 -37.38 -13.01 -11.51
C LYS A 3 -36.56 -11.74 -11.76
N PRO A 4 -35.95 -11.11 -10.74
CA PRO A 4 -35.07 -9.98 -10.98
C PRO A 4 -34.00 -10.45 -11.97
N ASN A 5 -33.77 -9.69 -13.04
CA ASN A 5 -32.84 -10.07 -14.09
C ASN A 5 -31.41 -10.05 -13.50
N ILE A 6 -30.96 -11.18 -12.94
CA ILE A 6 -29.68 -11.33 -12.20
C ILE A 6 -28.49 -11.07 -13.14
N TYR A 7 -28.70 -11.13 -14.45
CA TYR A 7 -27.73 -10.77 -15.49
C TYR A 7 -27.52 -9.26 -15.63
N LYS A 8 -27.37 -8.52 -14.52
CA LYS A 8 -26.87 -7.15 -14.52
C LYS A 8 -25.47 -7.15 -15.16
N THR A 9 -25.44 -6.95 -16.47
CA THR A 9 -24.32 -6.47 -17.31
C THR A 9 -22.93 -6.66 -16.70
N LEU A 10 -22.52 -7.92 -16.54
CA LEU A 10 -21.13 -8.25 -16.21
C LEU A 10 -20.27 -7.82 -17.39
N LYS A 11 -19.50 -6.74 -17.20
CA LYS A 11 -18.57 -6.24 -18.20
C LYS A 11 -17.30 -7.09 -18.12
N TYR A 12 -16.94 -7.70 -19.25
CA TYR A 12 -15.73 -8.52 -19.37
C TYR A 12 -14.72 -7.84 -20.30
N SER A 13 -13.44 -7.98 -19.98
CA SER A 13 -12.33 -7.66 -20.88
C SER A 13 -11.90 -8.95 -21.56
N ILE A 14 -11.87 -8.95 -22.89
CA ILE A 14 -11.40 -10.06 -23.72
C ILE A 14 -10.13 -9.60 -24.43
N ARG A 15 -9.07 -10.41 -24.36
CA ARG A 15 -7.80 -10.12 -25.02
C ARG A 15 -7.26 -11.36 -25.71
N GLN A 16 -6.72 -11.20 -26.91
CA GLN A 16 -5.94 -12.25 -27.57
C GLN A 16 -4.54 -12.33 -26.95
N CYS A 17 -4.17 -13.50 -26.44
CA CYS A 17 -2.85 -13.79 -25.85
C CYS A 17 -1.92 -14.54 -26.81
N GLY A 18 -2.48 -15.24 -27.79
CA GLY A 18 -1.77 -15.89 -28.89
C GLY A 18 -2.73 -16.18 -30.05
N ASP A 19 -2.22 -16.75 -31.15
CA ASP A 19 -3.01 -16.97 -32.37
C ASP A 19 -4.32 -17.73 -32.10
N ASP A 20 -4.25 -18.76 -31.24
CA ASP A 20 -5.37 -19.62 -30.87
C ASP A 20 -5.85 -19.43 -29.42
N GLU A 21 -5.36 -18.43 -28.68
CA GLU A 21 -5.63 -18.25 -27.25
C GLU A 21 -6.22 -16.87 -26.94
N ILE A 22 -7.38 -16.88 -26.28
CA ILE A 22 -8.02 -15.68 -25.74
C ILE A 22 -8.08 -15.75 -24.21
N GLU A 23 -7.98 -14.61 -23.56
CA GLU A 23 -8.13 -14.46 -22.12
C GLU A 23 -9.35 -13.57 -21.82
N ILE A 24 -10.24 -14.08 -20.97
CA ILE A 24 -11.47 -13.43 -20.53
C ILE A 24 -11.34 -13.08 -19.06
N ARG A 25 -11.63 -11.83 -18.71
CA ARG A 25 -11.46 -11.27 -17.37
C ARG A 25 -12.65 -10.41 -17.00
N ASN A 26 -12.94 -10.28 -15.71
CA ASN A 26 -13.87 -9.26 -15.24
C ASN A 26 -13.22 -7.86 -15.38
N SER A 27 -13.87 -6.94 -16.10
CA SER A 27 -13.27 -5.64 -16.43
C SER A 27 -13.03 -4.77 -15.19
N PHE A 28 -13.84 -4.94 -14.13
CA PHE A 28 -13.68 -4.21 -12.87
C PHE A 28 -12.35 -4.57 -12.18
N PHE A 29 -12.01 -5.86 -12.16
CA PHE A 29 -10.79 -6.36 -11.52
C PHE A 29 -9.54 -6.26 -12.40
N ASP A 30 -9.67 -6.25 -13.74
CA ASP A 30 -8.51 -6.30 -14.64
C ASP A 30 -7.69 -5.00 -14.72
N GLY A 31 -8.37 -3.86 -14.76
CA GLY A 31 -7.72 -2.57 -15.04
C GLY A 31 -8.16 -1.42 -14.14
N TYR A 32 -9.42 -1.44 -13.68
CA TYR A 32 -10.01 -0.27 -13.05
C TYR A 32 -9.39 0.05 -11.69
N SER A 33 -9.33 -0.92 -10.77
CA SER A 33 -8.77 -0.69 -9.42
C SER A 33 -7.29 -0.29 -9.46
N ARG A 34 -6.46 -1.02 -10.21
CA ARG A 34 -5.02 -0.74 -10.32
C ARG A 34 -4.76 0.58 -11.05
N GLY A 35 -5.47 0.84 -12.15
CA GLY A 35 -5.36 2.10 -12.89
C GLY A 35 -5.76 3.29 -12.03
N PHE A 36 -6.86 3.16 -11.29
CA PHE A 36 -7.33 4.16 -10.34
C PHE A 36 -6.32 4.43 -9.23
N ILE A 37 -5.79 3.39 -8.58
CA ILE A 37 -4.76 3.53 -7.54
C ILE A 37 -3.53 4.28 -8.08
N ARG A 38 -3.05 3.91 -9.28
CA ARG A 38 -1.90 4.62 -9.91
C ARG A 38 -2.21 6.07 -10.23
N LEU A 39 -3.42 6.35 -10.71
CA LEU A 39 -3.86 7.71 -10.97
C LEU A 39 -3.91 8.54 -9.68
N LEU A 40 -4.34 7.95 -8.56
CA LEU A 40 -4.26 8.60 -7.24
C LEU A 40 -2.82 8.91 -6.84
N PHE A 41 -1.88 7.97 -6.98
CA PHE A 41 -0.46 8.20 -6.70
C PHE A 41 0.11 9.35 -7.56
N ILE A 42 -0.22 9.38 -8.85
CA ILE A 42 0.18 10.47 -9.75
C ILE A 42 -0.44 11.79 -9.29
N GLY A 43 -1.72 11.80 -8.89
CA GLY A 43 -2.38 12.99 -8.36
C GLY A 43 -1.71 13.52 -7.11
N ILE A 44 -1.40 12.65 -6.14
CA ILE A 44 -0.67 13.01 -4.92
C ILE A 44 0.72 13.56 -5.25
N PHE A 45 1.44 12.91 -6.17
CA PHE A 45 2.74 13.38 -6.65
C PHE A 45 2.65 14.77 -7.27
N CYS A 46 1.70 15.00 -8.19
CA CYS A 46 1.50 16.29 -8.84
C CYS A 46 1.13 17.37 -7.83
N MET A 47 0.28 17.07 -6.86
CA MET A 47 -0.10 18.01 -5.80
C MET A 47 1.10 18.40 -4.93
N SER A 48 1.87 17.40 -4.50
CA SER A 48 3.10 17.60 -3.73
C SER A 48 4.14 18.40 -4.53
N TRP A 49 4.32 18.08 -5.81
CA TRP A 49 5.19 18.82 -6.71
C TRP A 49 4.78 20.29 -6.80
N TYR A 50 3.49 20.56 -7.03
CA TYR A 50 2.95 21.91 -7.15
C TYR A 50 3.17 22.73 -5.86
N GLN A 51 2.87 22.15 -4.70
CA GLN A 51 3.06 22.82 -3.41
C GLN A 51 4.53 23.12 -3.12
N ASN A 52 5.43 22.19 -3.43
CA ASN A 52 6.87 22.32 -3.17
C ASN A 52 7.59 23.19 -4.22
N ALA A 53 7.08 23.26 -5.44
CA ALA A 53 7.62 24.11 -6.51
C ALA A 53 7.62 25.59 -6.12
N LYS A 54 6.61 26.04 -5.36
CA LYS A 54 6.55 27.42 -4.80
C LYS A 54 7.79 27.77 -3.96
N TYR A 55 8.41 26.77 -3.35
CA TYR A 55 9.55 26.93 -2.44
C TYR A 55 10.88 26.44 -3.04
N ASN A 56 10.93 26.15 -4.35
CA ASN A 56 12.09 25.51 -5.02
C ASN A 56 12.57 24.23 -4.30
N LYS A 57 11.63 23.47 -3.72
CA LYS A 57 11.92 22.20 -3.04
C LYS A 57 11.47 21.02 -3.89
N PRO A 58 12.12 19.85 -3.76
CA PRO A 58 11.65 18.63 -4.41
C PRO A 58 10.27 18.22 -3.87
N PRO A 59 9.49 17.42 -4.63
CA PRO A 59 8.24 16.85 -4.14
C PRO A 59 8.51 16.04 -2.86
N PHE A 60 7.54 16.09 -1.94
CA PHE A 60 7.54 15.41 -0.64
C PHE A 60 8.63 15.88 0.33
N SER A 61 9.19 17.08 0.14
CA SER A 61 10.31 17.55 0.96
C SER A 61 9.97 17.64 2.45
N TYR A 62 8.73 18.03 2.78
CA TYR A 62 8.25 18.14 4.15
C TYR A 62 8.05 16.76 4.79
N GLU A 63 7.42 15.84 4.06
CA GLU A 63 7.17 14.47 4.48
C GLU A 63 8.49 13.71 4.70
N VAL A 64 9.45 13.86 3.78
CA VAL A 64 10.79 13.26 3.92
C VAL A 64 11.52 13.84 5.13
N SER A 65 11.35 15.14 5.41
CA SER A 65 11.98 15.78 6.57
C SER A 65 11.36 15.30 7.89
N ALA A 66 10.04 15.17 7.95
CA ALA A 66 9.33 14.62 9.11
C ALA A 66 9.75 13.17 9.38
N ILE A 67 9.82 12.34 8.34
CA ILE A 67 10.33 10.96 8.46
C ILE A 67 11.75 10.96 9.04
N LYS A 68 12.64 11.80 8.48
CA LYS A 68 14.02 11.90 8.98
C LYS A 68 14.08 12.31 10.44
N GLU A 69 13.26 13.28 10.85
CA GLU A 69 13.17 13.73 12.24
C GLU A 69 12.73 12.59 13.17
N ASP A 70 11.72 11.81 12.78
CA ASP A 70 11.27 10.64 13.53
C ASP A 70 12.39 9.60 13.69
N PHE A 71 13.15 9.34 12.63
CA PHE A 71 14.33 8.47 12.69
C PHE A 71 15.41 9.03 13.63
N VAL A 72 15.65 10.35 13.63
CA VAL A 72 16.60 10.98 14.56
C VAL A 72 16.13 10.79 16.00
N TRP A 73 14.86 11.06 16.32
CA TRP A 73 14.31 10.85 17.66
C TRP A 73 14.33 9.38 18.10
N ALA A 74 14.13 8.44 17.17
CA ALA A 74 14.12 7.01 17.47
C ALA A 74 15.52 6.46 17.78
N PHE A 75 16.50 6.78 16.93
CA PHE A 75 17.82 6.16 16.95
C PHE A 75 18.91 7.05 17.58
N ASN A 76 18.87 8.35 17.33
CA ASN A 76 19.91 9.31 17.74
C ASN A 76 19.31 10.59 18.39
N PRO A 77 18.49 10.48 19.45
CA PRO A 77 17.82 11.64 20.06
C PRO A 77 18.81 12.64 20.65
N ASP A 78 19.99 12.18 21.07
CA ASP A 78 21.01 13.02 21.69
C ASP A 78 21.57 14.06 20.73
N LYS A 79 21.45 13.84 19.41
CA LYS A 79 21.78 14.81 18.38
C LYS A 79 20.97 16.11 18.53
N GLU A 80 19.71 16.00 18.93
CA GLU A 80 18.81 17.14 19.15
C GLU A 80 18.83 17.60 20.61
N ILE A 81 18.92 16.67 21.57
CA ILE A 81 18.84 16.98 23.01
C ILE A 81 20.12 17.66 23.53
N SER A 82 21.30 17.19 23.13
CA SER A 82 22.59 17.72 23.60
C SER A 82 22.77 19.23 23.36
N PRO A 83 22.53 19.78 22.15
CA PRO A 83 22.69 21.21 21.93
C PRO A 83 21.69 22.06 22.73
N LEU A 84 20.47 21.55 22.95
CA LEU A 84 19.47 22.20 23.79
C LEU A 84 19.89 22.23 25.26
N TYR A 85 20.48 21.14 25.75
CA TYR A 85 21.02 21.07 27.11
C TYR A 85 22.19 22.04 27.31
N GLU A 86 23.13 22.12 26.36
CA GLU A 86 24.23 23.09 26.43
C GLU A 86 23.73 24.54 26.46
N LYS A 87 22.68 24.85 25.69
CA LYS A 87 22.03 26.17 25.75
C LYS A 87 21.40 26.41 27.12
N SER A 88 20.71 25.41 27.67
CA SER A 88 20.13 25.48 29.02
C SER A 88 21.19 25.71 30.09
N LYS A 89 22.34 25.02 29.99
CA LYS A 89 23.49 25.18 30.88
C LYS A 89 24.04 26.61 30.86
N LYS A 90 24.17 27.21 29.67
CA LYS A 90 24.59 28.62 29.52
C LYS A 90 23.61 29.59 30.19
N ILE A 91 22.31 29.38 30.01
CA ILE A 91 21.26 30.21 30.63
C ILE A 91 21.31 30.09 32.17
N HIS A 92 21.41 28.88 32.71
CA HIS A 92 21.50 28.68 34.16
C HIS A 92 22.82 29.19 34.77
N SER A 93 23.84 29.42 33.95
CA SER A 93 25.12 30.00 34.39
C SER A 93 25.10 31.53 34.40
N ASP A 94 24.06 32.16 33.84
CA ASP A 94 23.93 33.62 33.80
C ASP A 94 23.54 34.18 35.19
N PRO A 95 24.33 35.11 35.76
CA PRO A 95 24.01 35.75 37.04
C PRO A 95 22.63 36.42 37.08
N GLU A 96 22.18 37.00 35.97
CA GLU A 96 20.88 37.68 35.91
C GLU A 96 19.73 36.66 36.00
N TYR A 97 19.87 35.53 35.31
CA TYR A 97 18.91 34.43 35.35
C TYR A 97 18.83 33.81 36.75
N GLN A 98 19.98 33.58 37.40
CA GLN A 98 20.02 33.09 38.78
C GLN A 98 19.35 34.04 39.77
N ARG A 99 19.45 35.36 39.55
CA ARG A 99 18.77 36.37 40.37
C ARG A 99 17.26 36.34 40.19
N MET A 100 16.78 36.17 38.95
CA MET A 100 15.34 36.10 38.65
C MET A 100 14.70 34.78 39.05
N PHE A 101 15.44 33.67 38.97
CA PHE A 101 14.96 32.31 39.22
C PHE A 101 15.87 31.53 40.18
N PRO A 102 15.97 31.95 41.47
CA PRO A 102 16.93 31.38 42.42
C PRO A 102 16.66 29.91 42.79
N ASN A 103 15.43 29.43 42.58
CA ASN A 103 15.03 28.06 42.88
C ASN A 103 15.11 27.12 41.66
N ASP A 104 15.34 27.64 40.46
CA ASP A 104 15.39 26.83 39.24
C ASP A 104 16.80 26.25 39.07
N LYS A 105 16.95 24.97 39.43
CA LYS A 105 18.23 24.27 39.34
C LYS A 105 18.30 23.52 38.01
N LEU A 106 19.46 23.64 37.36
CA LEU A 106 19.75 22.86 36.16
C LEU A 106 19.67 21.36 36.51
N ARG A 107 18.77 20.66 35.83
CA ARG A 107 18.60 19.22 35.97
C ARG A 107 19.82 18.47 35.41
N SER A 108 20.02 17.24 35.87
CA SER A 108 21.04 16.36 35.26
C SER A 108 20.71 16.12 33.79
N TYR A 109 21.73 15.86 32.97
CA TYR A 109 21.50 15.57 31.55
C TYR A 109 20.57 14.37 31.36
N GLU A 110 20.66 13.35 32.22
CA GLU A 110 19.81 12.16 32.15
C GLU A 110 18.34 12.47 32.40
N GLU A 111 18.03 13.30 33.42
CA GLU A 111 16.67 13.74 33.70
C GLU A 111 16.11 14.62 32.59
N TYR A 112 16.93 15.54 32.08
CA TYR A 112 16.60 16.38 30.95
C TYR A 112 16.28 15.53 29.72
N ARG A 113 17.17 14.60 29.37
CA ARG A 113 17.01 13.66 28.26
C ARG A 113 15.76 12.81 28.41
N LYS A 114 15.49 12.26 29.60
CA LYS A 114 14.30 11.43 29.86
C LYS A 114 13.01 12.18 29.55
N SER A 115 12.90 13.45 29.94
CA SER A 115 11.73 14.28 29.65
C SER A 115 11.48 14.47 28.15
N TYR A 116 12.54 14.63 27.35
CA TYR A 116 12.42 14.75 25.90
C TYR A 116 12.05 13.41 25.26
N ILE A 117 12.65 12.31 25.72
CA ILE A 117 12.32 10.97 25.22
C ILE A 117 10.86 10.62 25.48
N GLU A 118 10.34 11.00 26.65
CA GLU A 118 8.94 10.79 27.00
C GLU A 118 8.00 11.66 26.15
N LYS A 119 8.37 12.93 25.96
CA LYS A 119 7.63 13.86 25.10
C LYS A 119 7.53 13.38 23.66
N PHE A 120 8.63 12.87 23.10
CA PHE A 120 8.72 12.44 21.70
C PHE A 120 8.47 10.93 21.50
N LYS A 121 7.76 10.29 22.44
CA LYS A 121 7.49 8.84 22.38
C LYS A 121 6.72 8.44 21.10
N VAL A 122 5.84 9.31 20.60
CA VAL A 122 4.99 9.04 19.43
C VAL A 122 5.82 9.02 18.15
N GLU A 123 6.69 10.01 17.96
CA GLU A 123 7.66 10.13 16.86
C GLU A 123 8.51 8.86 16.77
N ARG A 124 8.98 8.38 17.92
CA ARG A 124 9.76 7.15 18.01
C ARG A 124 8.98 5.91 17.57
N ILE A 125 7.72 5.78 17.97
CA ILE A 125 6.86 4.68 17.50
C ILE A 125 6.61 4.80 16.00
N ARG A 126 6.35 6.01 15.51
CA ARG A 126 6.10 6.30 14.10
C ARG A 126 7.30 5.94 13.22
N ALA A 127 8.51 6.14 13.72
CA ALA A 127 9.75 5.71 13.05
C ALA A 127 9.75 4.21 12.69
N TYR A 128 9.25 3.34 13.57
CA TYR A 128 9.16 1.91 13.30
C TYR A 128 8.02 1.53 12.34
N LEU A 129 6.99 2.37 12.24
CA LEU A 129 5.88 2.17 11.32
C LEU A 129 6.21 2.66 9.90
N HIS A 130 7.17 3.58 9.75
CA HIS A 130 7.59 4.11 8.44
C HIS A 130 7.90 3.05 7.40
N PRO A 131 8.76 2.05 7.67
CA PRO A 131 9.04 0.97 6.72
C PRO A 131 7.80 0.17 6.34
N ILE A 132 6.90 -0.08 7.30
CA ILE A 132 5.71 -0.92 7.11
C ILE A 132 4.74 -0.27 6.14
N TRP A 133 4.39 1.01 6.35
CA TRP A 133 3.44 1.66 5.45
C TRP A 133 4.08 2.00 4.09
N MET A 134 5.39 2.25 4.03
CA MET A 134 6.09 2.42 2.75
C MET A 134 6.05 1.15 1.91
N LEU A 135 6.29 -0.02 2.52
CA LEU A 135 6.13 -1.32 1.87
C LEU A 135 4.68 -1.56 1.43
N PHE A 136 3.70 -1.17 2.26
CA PHE A 136 2.28 -1.26 1.91
C PHE A 136 1.91 -0.40 0.69
N LEU A 137 2.40 0.86 0.62
CA LEU A 137 2.18 1.71 -0.56
C LEU A 137 2.85 1.14 -1.81
N LEU A 138 4.06 0.59 -1.67
CA LEU A 138 4.75 -0.09 -2.77
C LEU A 138 3.94 -1.30 -3.26
N PHE A 139 3.41 -2.10 -2.36
CA PHE A 139 2.52 -3.21 -2.68
C PHE A 139 1.26 -2.73 -3.43
N LEU A 140 0.62 -1.65 -2.99
CA LEU A 140 -0.54 -1.07 -3.67
C LEU A 140 -0.21 -0.56 -5.09
N PHE A 141 0.95 0.05 -5.27
CA PHE A 141 1.39 0.52 -6.58
C PHE A 141 1.64 -0.64 -7.57
N PHE A 142 2.18 -1.74 -7.06
CA PHE A 142 2.45 -2.98 -7.80
C PHE A 142 1.36 -4.05 -7.63
N LEU A 143 0.11 -3.65 -7.33
CA LEU A 143 -1.00 -4.58 -7.11
C LEU A 143 -1.00 -5.69 -8.19
N PRO A 144 -0.89 -6.96 -7.81
CA PRO A 144 -0.76 -8.06 -8.76
C PRO A 144 -1.99 -8.10 -9.66
N ARG A 145 -1.75 -8.32 -10.95
CA ARG A 145 -2.83 -8.41 -11.92
C ARG A 145 -3.62 -9.71 -11.67
N PRO A 146 -4.94 -9.66 -11.45
CA PRO A 146 -5.72 -10.89 -11.35
C PRO A 146 -5.62 -11.65 -12.67
N ARG A 147 -5.50 -12.98 -12.60
CA ARG A 147 -5.42 -13.82 -13.79
C ARG A 147 -6.83 -14.16 -14.27
N GLY A 148 -7.02 -14.15 -15.59
CA GLY A 148 -8.30 -14.46 -16.22
C GLY A 148 -8.45 -15.94 -16.59
N ILE A 149 -9.64 -16.27 -17.06
CA ILE A 149 -9.92 -17.54 -17.72
C ILE A 149 -9.33 -17.47 -19.13
N ARG A 150 -8.66 -18.52 -19.57
CA ARG A 150 -8.09 -18.63 -20.91
C ARG A 150 -8.82 -19.70 -21.69
N VAL A 151 -9.03 -19.44 -22.97
CA VAL A 151 -9.68 -20.37 -23.91
C VAL A 151 -8.73 -20.57 -25.06
N ASN A 152 -8.39 -21.84 -25.33
CA ASN A 152 -7.54 -22.22 -26.46
C ASN A 152 -8.37 -22.97 -27.49
N ARG A 153 -8.52 -22.39 -28.68
CA ARG A 153 -9.33 -22.94 -29.77
C ARG A 153 -8.70 -24.18 -30.38
N LYS A 154 -7.37 -24.19 -30.60
CA LYS A 154 -6.66 -25.31 -31.22
C LYS A 154 -6.69 -26.57 -30.35
N LYS A 155 -6.53 -26.39 -29.05
CA LYS A 155 -6.53 -27.47 -28.05
C LYS A 155 -7.93 -27.80 -27.52
N TRP A 156 -8.95 -27.01 -27.82
CA TRP A 156 -10.32 -27.18 -27.31
C TRP A 156 -10.36 -27.28 -25.78
N ILE A 157 -9.65 -26.36 -25.11
CA ILE A 157 -9.58 -26.31 -23.65
C ILE A 157 -9.88 -24.91 -23.14
N ILE A 158 -10.59 -24.87 -22.02
CA ILE A 158 -10.73 -23.70 -21.16
C ILE A 158 -9.87 -23.98 -19.93
N TYR A 159 -9.07 -23.01 -19.51
CA TYR A 159 -8.28 -23.15 -18.29
C TYR A 159 -8.12 -21.86 -17.52
N ALA A 160 -8.04 -21.97 -16.21
CA ALA A 160 -7.78 -20.84 -15.31
C ALA A 160 -6.57 -21.15 -14.43
N PRO A 161 -5.55 -20.28 -14.42
CA PRO A 161 -4.41 -20.43 -13.52
C PRO A 161 -4.81 -20.12 -12.08
N ILE A 162 -4.53 -21.06 -11.18
CA ILE A 162 -4.70 -20.89 -9.73
C ILE A 162 -3.45 -20.19 -9.16
N LEU A 163 -3.57 -19.57 -7.99
CA LEU A 163 -2.46 -18.96 -7.26
C LEU A 163 -1.27 -19.92 -7.04
N ASN A 164 -1.53 -21.22 -6.84
CA ASN A 164 -0.52 -22.25 -6.60
C ASN A 164 0.23 -22.72 -7.86
N GLY A 165 0.05 -22.07 -9.01
CA GLY A 165 0.74 -22.41 -10.26
C GLY A 165 0.12 -23.60 -11.02
N THR A 166 -0.91 -24.23 -10.46
CA THR A 166 -1.72 -25.25 -11.14
C THR A 166 -2.81 -24.62 -12.01
N TYR A 167 -3.30 -25.38 -12.99
CA TYR A 167 -4.37 -24.94 -13.88
C TYR A 167 -5.62 -25.79 -13.66
N ARG A 168 -6.77 -25.15 -13.49
CA ARG A 168 -8.06 -25.83 -13.67
C ARG A 168 -8.32 -25.90 -15.16
N VAL A 169 -8.60 -27.08 -15.69
CA VAL A 169 -8.81 -27.31 -17.13
C VAL A 169 -10.18 -27.94 -17.33
N ALA A 170 -10.92 -27.43 -18.31
CA ALA A 170 -12.16 -28.02 -18.80
C ALA A 170 -12.00 -28.27 -20.30
N PHE A 171 -12.38 -29.47 -20.75
CA PHE A 171 -12.34 -29.84 -22.16
C PHE A 171 -13.64 -29.43 -22.84
N VAL A 172 -13.52 -28.87 -24.03
CA VAL A 172 -14.64 -28.48 -24.88
C VAL A 172 -14.89 -29.60 -25.90
N PRO A 173 -16.10 -30.19 -25.94
CA PRO A 173 -16.42 -31.24 -26.90
C PRO A 173 -16.46 -30.69 -28.34
N LYS A 174 -16.17 -31.55 -29.33
CA LYS A 174 -16.19 -31.17 -30.76
C LYS A 174 -17.61 -30.99 -31.30
N GLU A 175 -18.57 -31.68 -30.70
CA GLU A 175 -19.98 -31.69 -31.08
C GLU A 175 -20.84 -31.56 -29.82
N GLY A 176 -21.96 -30.83 -29.89
CA GLY A 176 -22.84 -30.57 -28.74
C GLY A 176 -22.54 -29.26 -28.00
N ASP A 177 -22.93 -29.19 -26.72
CA ASP A 177 -22.79 -27.97 -25.91
C ASP A 177 -21.31 -27.72 -25.53
N PRO A 178 -20.70 -26.61 -26.00
CA PRO A 178 -19.31 -26.28 -25.70
C PRO A 178 -19.05 -26.01 -24.20
N LEU A 179 -20.09 -25.77 -23.42
CA LEU A 179 -20.00 -25.53 -21.98
C LEU A 179 -20.35 -26.78 -21.15
N GLY A 180 -20.75 -27.89 -21.78
CA GLY A 180 -21.15 -29.11 -21.07
C GLY A 180 -20.04 -29.73 -20.21
N GLY A 181 -18.77 -29.49 -20.55
CA GLY A 181 -17.60 -29.90 -19.76
C GLY A 181 -17.16 -28.89 -18.68
N VAL A 182 -17.82 -27.73 -18.59
CA VAL A 182 -17.43 -26.63 -17.70
C VAL A 182 -18.23 -26.72 -16.40
N VAL A 183 -17.61 -27.21 -15.34
CA VAL A 183 -18.22 -27.18 -14.01
C VAL A 183 -18.14 -25.74 -13.47
N TYR A 184 -19.28 -25.12 -13.12
CA TYR A 184 -19.35 -23.75 -12.61
C TYR A 184 -18.45 -23.50 -11.37
N SER A 185 -18.21 -24.53 -10.56
CA SER A 185 -17.29 -24.47 -9.41
C SER A 185 -15.82 -24.26 -9.79
N CYS A 186 -15.44 -24.52 -11.05
CA CYS A 186 -14.07 -24.39 -11.53
C CYS A 186 -13.65 -22.94 -11.82
N TYR A 187 -14.60 -22.02 -12.02
CA TYR A 187 -14.35 -20.69 -12.61
C TYR A 187 -15.04 -19.53 -11.88
N GLY A 188 -15.33 -19.68 -10.58
CA GLY A 188 -15.88 -18.62 -9.73
C GLY A 188 -14.93 -17.43 -9.55
N THR A 189 -15.49 -16.29 -9.14
CA THR A 189 -14.74 -15.04 -8.84
C THR A 189 -13.77 -15.16 -7.65
N HIS A 190 -13.76 -16.30 -6.95
CA HIS A 190 -12.89 -16.54 -5.82
C HIS A 190 -11.51 -17.05 -6.26
N PRO A 191 -10.44 -16.27 -6.05
CA PRO A 191 -9.09 -16.65 -6.44
C PRO A 191 -8.53 -17.86 -5.65
N LEU A 192 -9.15 -18.19 -4.52
CA LEU A 192 -8.78 -19.32 -3.65
C LEU A 192 -9.54 -20.63 -3.98
N GLY A 193 -10.47 -20.60 -4.93
CA GLY A 193 -11.39 -21.70 -5.18
C GLY A 193 -12.46 -21.79 -4.08
N SER A 194 -13.73 -21.68 -4.46
CA SER A 194 -14.80 -22.08 -3.53
C SER A 194 -14.79 -23.61 -3.45
N GLU A 195 -14.50 -24.15 -2.27
CA GLU A 195 -14.48 -25.60 -2.06
C GLU A 195 -15.90 -26.18 -2.01
N TYR A 196 -16.95 -25.38 -1.81
CA TYR A 196 -18.32 -25.89 -1.75
C TYR A 196 -19.34 -24.89 -2.31
N LEU A 197 -19.91 -25.24 -3.46
CA LEU A 197 -21.28 -24.87 -3.83
C LEU A 197 -21.91 -26.19 -4.28
N TYR A 198 -22.62 -26.83 -3.35
CA TYR A 198 -23.35 -28.07 -3.60
C TYR A 198 -24.44 -27.84 -4.66
N SER A 199 -24.51 -28.83 -5.54
CA SER A 199 -25.63 -29.29 -6.39
C SER A 199 -26.86 -28.39 -6.55
#